data_AF-A0A2H0DBF5-F1
#
_entry.id   AF-A0A2H0DBF5-F1
#
_cell.length_a   1.000
_cell.length_b   1.000
_cell.length_c   1.000
_cell.angle_alpha   90.00
_cell.angle_beta   90.00
_cell.angle_gamma   90.00
#
_symmetry.space_group_name_H-M   'P 1'
#
loop_
_entity.id
_entity.type
_entity.pdbx_description
1 polymer ?
#
loop_
_entity_poly.entity_id
_entity_poly.type
_entity_poly.pdbx_seq_one_letter_code
_entity_poly.pdbx_strand_id
1 'polypeptide(L)'
;MVKFFFSFLLFVSFLSLAQENDPDRQSFDRSGGYARIQSLGNNPFVVDPEDMKTNPAYAAYYQNFLWGDLGSSALSDNNGVGQFAGFSLKITPVITIGGLLTRKDFQSQSIGLLDPANVVSAVNRFEGPNAVVPLDNNLELFGSYQLNKMVLGLGVAYASTINRSTPASGIGDEGSASQFGLNAGLILEVNKDLDVDVDASLIFPSATYAPGAGSKTSASNTLLMVDARAFYKITPKITLVPLVNFGTVSGTLDFNGRNSDLPSSTMLGVGVGVNYRQGDFLLAGGPSFNYTSTTNPSIPNVSAEEANSTFTFPAWNLGAEWNLTDWLIARFGYVASTTNDTWQNAVSDTQTEEYKRTSFGVNDGATLGIGLRFGQFGLDATVNEEILRQGLNNIGGGKATLAYISASYAF
;
A
#
# COMPACT_ATOMS: atom_id res chain seq x y z
N MET A 1 0.10 -7.71 31.02
CA MET A 1 -0.21 -8.56 29.85
C MET A 1 -1.46 -9.44 30.07
N VAL A 2 -1.49 -10.37 31.02
CA VAL A 2 -2.60 -11.34 31.18
C VAL A 2 -3.99 -10.69 31.37
N LYS A 3 -4.08 -9.58 32.12
CA LYS A 3 -5.35 -8.85 32.31
C LYS A 3 -5.84 -8.12 31.05
N PHE A 4 -4.93 -7.66 30.19
CA PHE A 4 -5.29 -6.99 28.93
C PHE A 4 -5.80 -8.01 27.90
N PHE A 5 -5.21 -9.21 27.88
CA PHE A 5 -5.64 -10.32 27.05
C PHE A 5 -7.04 -10.84 27.42
N PHE A 6 -7.34 -10.94 28.72
CA PHE A 6 -8.68 -11.34 29.18
C PHE A 6 -9.75 -10.29 28.90
N SER A 7 -9.45 -9.00 29.05
CA SER A 7 -10.38 -7.92 28.68
C SER A 7 -10.62 -7.86 27.17
N PHE A 8 -9.59 -8.14 26.35
CA PHE A 8 -9.73 -8.25 24.89
C PHE A 8 -10.62 -9.43 24.49
N LEU A 9 -10.42 -10.62 25.09
CA LEU A 9 -11.27 -11.80 24.86
C LEU A 9 -12.73 -11.59 25.29
N LEU A 10 -12.96 -10.88 26.40
CA LEU A 10 -14.31 -10.52 26.83
C LEU A 10 -14.97 -9.54 25.86
N PHE A 11 -14.23 -8.55 25.36
CA PHE A 11 -14.75 -7.58 24.40
C PHE A 11 -15.09 -8.23 23.04
N VAL A 12 -14.23 -9.15 22.57
CA VAL A 12 -14.44 -9.93 21.33
C VAL A 12 -15.65 -10.86 21.44
N SER A 13 -15.90 -11.46 22.60
CA SER A 13 -17.06 -12.36 22.79
C SER A 13 -18.40 -11.62 22.81
N PHE A 14 -18.47 -10.37 23.26
CA PHE A 14 -19.70 -9.57 23.17
C PHE A 14 -20.03 -9.10 21.75
N LEU A 15 -19.02 -8.93 20.89
CA LEU A 15 -19.24 -8.52 19.50
C LEU A 15 -19.81 -9.64 18.63
N SER A 16 -19.43 -10.89 18.90
CA SER A 16 -19.87 -12.09 18.15
C SER A 16 -21.38 -12.40 18.18
N LEU A 17 -22.16 -11.70 19.02
CA LEU A 17 -23.62 -11.91 19.17
C LEU A 17 -24.47 -10.97 18.30
N ALA A 18 -23.87 -10.12 17.48
CA ALA A 18 -24.57 -9.12 16.68
C ALA A 18 -24.26 -9.26 15.17
N GLN A 19 -24.52 -10.42 14.56
CA GLN A 19 -24.49 -10.55 13.11
C GLN A 19 -25.83 -11.02 12.55
N GLU A 20 -26.48 -10.12 11.83
CA GLU A 20 -27.55 -10.40 10.89
C GLU A 20 -26.89 -10.70 9.53
N ASN A 21 -27.09 -11.92 9.02
CA ASN A 21 -26.60 -12.34 7.71
C ASN A 21 -27.39 -11.58 6.63
N ASP A 22 -26.77 -10.59 5.98
CA ASP A 22 -27.32 -9.93 4.79
C ASP A 22 -27.07 -10.83 3.56
N PRO A 23 -28.08 -11.50 2.99
CA PRO A 23 -27.91 -12.49 1.92
C PRO A 23 -27.70 -11.87 0.52
N ASP A 24 -27.91 -10.56 0.37
CA ASP A 24 -28.09 -9.90 -0.94
C ASP A 24 -26.80 -9.31 -1.54
N ARG A 25 -25.64 -9.52 -0.92
CA ARG A 25 -24.35 -9.08 -1.48
C ARG A 25 -23.52 -10.29 -1.83
N GLN A 26 -22.89 -10.27 -3.02
CA GLN A 26 -21.80 -11.20 -3.34
C GLN A 26 -20.89 -11.27 -2.12
N SER A 27 -20.83 -12.45 -1.50
CA SER A 27 -20.16 -12.63 -0.22
C SER A 27 -18.67 -12.42 -0.43
N PHE A 28 -18.21 -11.16 -0.28
CA PHE A 28 -16.81 -10.87 -0.13
C PHE A 28 -16.30 -11.80 0.98
N ASP A 29 -15.24 -12.54 0.68
CA ASP A 29 -14.58 -13.33 1.70
C ASP A 29 -14.08 -12.34 2.75
N ARG A 30 -14.69 -12.37 3.94
CA ARG A 30 -14.32 -11.48 5.06
C ARG A 30 -13.09 -12.05 5.77
N SER A 31 -12.06 -12.30 4.98
CA SER A 31 -10.76 -12.75 5.40
C SER A 31 -9.74 -12.34 4.34
N GLY A 32 -8.48 -12.18 4.74
CA GLY A 32 -7.43 -11.72 3.83
C GLY A 32 -6.49 -10.74 4.51
N GLY A 33 -5.89 -9.88 3.70
CA GLY A 33 -4.75 -9.04 4.07
C GLY A 33 -3.60 -9.22 3.10
N TYR A 34 -2.53 -8.47 3.32
CA TYR A 34 -1.41 -8.40 2.37
C TYR A 34 -0.77 -9.75 2.05
N ALA A 35 -0.65 -10.66 3.03
CA ALA A 35 -0.11 -11.99 2.81
C ALA A 35 -0.94 -12.82 1.82
N ARG A 36 -2.27 -12.62 1.77
CA ARG A 36 -3.13 -13.25 0.76
C ARG A 36 -2.80 -12.71 -0.63
N ILE A 37 -2.75 -11.38 -0.80
CA ILE A 37 -2.47 -10.72 -2.08
C ILE A 37 -1.06 -11.05 -2.60
N GLN A 38 -0.05 -10.99 -1.72
CA GLN A 38 1.33 -11.34 -2.05
C GLN A 38 1.44 -12.81 -2.52
N SER A 39 0.74 -13.73 -1.85
CA SER A 39 0.68 -15.15 -2.25
C SER A 39 -0.06 -15.40 -3.57
N LEU A 40 -0.83 -14.44 -4.06
CA LEU A 40 -1.47 -14.47 -5.37
C LEU A 40 -0.67 -13.71 -6.43
N GLY A 41 0.56 -13.29 -6.11
CA GLY A 41 1.43 -12.58 -7.03
C GLY A 41 1.08 -11.10 -7.16
N ASN A 42 0.66 -10.45 -6.06
CA ASN A 42 0.21 -9.05 -6.04
C ASN A 42 -0.85 -8.76 -7.10
N ASN A 43 -1.83 -9.64 -7.19
CA ASN A 43 -2.79 -9.66 -8.29
C ASN A 43 -3.82 -8.52 -8.14
N PRO A 44 -3.79 -7.49 -9.01
CA PRO A 44 -4.66 -6.33 -8.86
C PRO A 44 -6.11 -6.62 -9.29
N PHE A 45 -6.35 -7.78 -9.91
CA PHE A 45 -7.65 -8.19 -10.39
C PHE A 45 -8.50 -8.83 -9.28
N VAL A 46 -7.91 -9.17 -8.12
CA VAL A 46 -8.62 -9.76 -6.98
C VAL A 46 -9.00 -8.67 -5.98
N VAL A 47 -10.22 -8.75 -5.44
CA VAL A 47 -10.66 -7.89 -4.34
C VAL A 47 -10.32 -8.52 -2.99
N ASP A 48 -9.84 -7.70 -2.05
CA ASP A 48 -9.35 -8.10 -0.74
C ASP A 48 -9.54 -6.95 0.28
N PRO A 49 -9.57 -7.23 1.61
CA PRO A 49 -9.57 -6.16 2.60
C PRO A 49 -8.46 -5.11 2.46
N GLU A 50 -7.34 -5.46 1.82
CA GLU A 50 -6.28 -4.52 1.46
C GLU A 50 -6.77 -3.32 0.66
N ASP A 51 -7.82 -3.48 -0.17
CA ASP A 51 -8.39 -2.40 -0.96
C ASP A 51 -8.98 -1.27 -0.10
N MET A 52 -9.30 -1.50 1.18
CA MET A 52 -9.75 -0.43 2.08
C MET A 52 -8.69 0.64 2.35
N LYS A 53 -7.40 0.33 2.13
CA LYS A 53 -6.28 1.25 2.37
C LYS A 53 -6.19 2.37 1.32
N THR A 54 -6.66 2.09 0.10
CA THR A 54 -6.69 3.04 -1.02
C THR A 54 -8.10 3.56 -1.26
N ASN A 55 -9.10 2.66 -1.18
CA ASN A 55 -10.50 2.96 -1.45
C ASN A 55 -11.39 2.70 -0.21
N PRO A 56 -11.66 3.74 0.61
CA PRO A 56 -12.48 3.61 1.81
C PRO A 56 -13.90 3.09 1.59
N ALA A 57 -14.44 3.10 0.36
CA ALA A 57 -15.77 2.58 0.07
C ALA A 57 -15.86 1.07 0.37
N TYR A 58 -14.74 0.34 0.30
CA TYR A 58 -14.67 -1.07 0.66
C TYR A 58 -15.04 -1.36 2.13
N ALA A 59 -14.98 -0.37 3.02
CA ALA A 59 -15.45 -0.52 4.40
C ALA A 59 -16.94 -0.91 4.49
N ALA A 60 -17.77 -0.59 3.49
CA ALA A 60 -19.17 -1.04 3.46
C ALA A 60 -19.33 -2.56 3.22
N TYR A 61 -18.30 -3.21 2.67
CA TYR A 61 -18.30 -4.64 2.34
C TYR A 61 -17.56 -5.46 3.41
N TYR A 62 -16.48 -4.90 3.95
CA TYR A 62 -15.74 -5.42 5.09
C TYR A 62 -16.13 -4.67 6.37
N GLN A 63 -17.40 -4.74 6.77
CA GLN A 63 -17.91 -4.12 7.99
C GLN A 63 -17.72 -5.03 9.21
N ASN A 64 -17.60 -4.46 10.41
CA ASN A 64 -17.35 -5.19 11.66
C ASN A 64 -16.16 -6.14 11.52
N PHE A 65 -15.02 -5.57 11.12
CA PHE A 65 -13.89 -6.33 10.66
C PHE A 65 -12.61 -5.78 11.28
N LEU A 66 -11.75 -6.67 11.77
CA LEU A 66 -10.38 -6.38 12.16
C LEU A 66 -9.45 -7.03 11.16
N TRP A 67 -8.41 -6.33 10.74
CA TRP A 67 -7.35 -6.94 9.93
C TRP A 67 -6.03 -6.26 10.18
N GLY A 68 -4.94 -6.94 9.84
CA GLY A 68 -3.62 -6.37 10.03
C GLY A 68 -2.53 -7.32 9.58
N ASP A 69 -1.36 -6.74 9.36
CA ASP A 69 -0.15 -7.48 9.08
C ASP A 69 0.74 -7.51 10.30
N LEU A 70 1.18 -8.72 10.63
CA LEU A 70 2.24 -8.95 11.62
C LEU A 70 3.64 -8.71 11.00
N GLY A 71 3.68 -8.40 9.71
CA GLY A 71 4.87 -8.01 8.96
C GLY A 71 5.67 -9.20 8.42
N SER A 72 6.81 -8.87 7.81
CA SER A 72 7.70 -9.82 7.16
C SER A 72 9.03 -10.04 7.87
N SER A 73 9.38 -11.30 8.11
CA SER A 73 10.70 -11.71 8.60
C SER A 73 11.75 -11.85 7.50
N ALA A 74 11.38 -11.72 6.21
CA ALA A 74 12.33 -11.88 5.11
C ALA A 74 13.37 -10.74 5.03
N LEU A 75 13.09 -9.60 5.67
CA LEU A 75 13.90 -8.38 5.61
C LEU A 75 14.40 -7.86 6.98
N SER A 76 14.13 -8.54 8.09
CA SER A 76 14.70 -8.13 9.39
C SER A 76 14.93 -9.30 10.35
N ASP A 77 16.03 -9.22 11.11
CA ASP A 77 16.45 -10.28 12.02
C ASP A 77 15.62 -10.36 13.31
N ASN A 78 14.77 -9.37 13.64
CA ASN A 78 14.09 -9.35 14.96
C ASN A 78 12.66 -8.75 15.04
N ASN A 79 12.16 -7.92 14.11
CA ASN A 79 10.93 -7.13 14.35
C ASN A 79 9.89 -7.05 13.22
N GLY A 80 10.05 -7.82 12.15
CA GLY A 80 9.17 -7.79 10.97
C GLY A 80 9.26 -6.47 10.18
N VAL A 81 8.84 -6.44 8.91
CA VAL A 81 8.58 -5.19 8.14
C VAL A 81 7.15 -5.11 7.61
N GLY A 82 6.56 -3.92 7.43
CA GLY A 82 5.25 -3.75 6.79
C GLY A 82 4.05 -3.81 7.75
N GLN A 83 4.25 -3.62 9.05
CA GLN A 83 3.18 -3.83 10.04
C GLN A 83 2.10 -2.75 10.03
N PHE A 84 0.85 -3.17 10.20
CA PHE A 84 -0.29 -2.29 10.46
C PHE A 84 -1.42 -3.03 11.16
N ALA A 85 -2.36 -2.29 11.74
CA ALA A 85 -3.63 -2.81 12.21
C ALA A 85 -4.78 -1.88 11.79
N GLY A 86 -5.84 -2.47 11.26
CA GLY A 86 -7.04 -1.79 10.79
C GLY A 86 -8.30 -2.37 11.43
N PHE A 87 -9.33 -1.53 11.51
CA PHE A 87 -10.66 -1.96 11.90
C PHE A 87 -11.73 -1.19 11.14
N SER A 88 -12.91 -1.79 11.03
CA SER A 88 -14.14 -1.16 10.56
C SER A 88 -15.32 -1.59 11.43
N LEU A 89 -16.30 -0.70 11.59
CA LEU A 89 -17.47 -0.90 12.41
C LEU A 89 -18.69 -0.29 11.73
N LYS A 90 -19.71 -1.12 11.51
CA LYS A 90 -21.01 -0.65 11.02
C LYS A 90 -21.73 0.11 12.14
N ILE A 91 -22.04 1.38 11.92
CA ILE A 91 -22.75 2.22 12.89
C ILE A 91 -24.24 2.29 12.58
N THR A 92 -24.58 2.31 11.29
CA THR A 92 -25.98 2.30 10.83
C THR A 92 -26.11 1.37 9.61
N PRO A 93 -27.32 1.07 9.12
CA PRO A 93 -27.50 0.30 7.89
C PRO A 93 -26.72 0.81 6.68
N VAL A 94 -26.39 2.10 6.65
CA VAL A 94 -25.74 2.78 5.52
C VAL A 94 -24.39 3.43 5.86
N ILE A 95 -23.95 3.40 7.11
CA ILE A 95 -22.69 4.03 7.55
C ILE A 95 -21.78 3.01 8.20
N THR A 96 -20.56 2.92 7.69
CA THR A 96 -19.43 2.23 8.33
C THR A 96 -18.32 3.24 8.61
N ILE A 97 -17.68 3.15 9.76
CA ILE A 97 -16.47 3.91 10.10
C ILE A 97 -15.31 2.95 10.39
N GLY A 98 -14.09 3.43 10.30
CA GLY A 98 -12.93 2.63 10.65
C GLY A 98 -11.68 3.46 10.85
N GLY A 99 -10.59 2.76 11.14
CA GLY A 99 -9.28 3.38 11.26
C GLY A 99 -8.17 2.38 10.97
N LEU A 100 -7.02 2.92 10.60
CA LEU A 100 -5.81 2.19 10.26
C LEU A 100 -4.63 2.84 10.99
N LEU A 101 -3.90 2.04 11.76
CA LEU A 101 -2.66 2.43 12.40
C LEU A 101 -1.50 1.77 11.65
N THR A 102 -0.63 2.59 11.07
CA THR A 102 0.56 2.14 10.33
C THR A 102 1.83 2.48 11.08
N ARG A 103 2.84 1.62 10.94
CA ARG A 103 4.20 1.83 11.45
C ARG A 103 5.09 2.45 10.34
N LYS A 104 6.24 3.02 10.68
CA LYS A 104 7.20 3.67 9.75
C LYS A 104 7.68 2.84 8.56
N ASP A 105 7.55 1.53 8.67
CA ASP A 105 7.98 0.53 7.70
C ASP A 105 6.78 -0.09 6.96
N PHE A 106 5.60 0.49 7.08
CA PHE A 106 4.44 0.15 6.26
C PHE A 106 4.77 0.38 4.78
N GLN A 107 4.45 -0.59 3.92
CA GLN A 107 4.92 -0.64 2.52
C GLN A 107 3.77 -0.65 1.49
N SER A 108 2.53 -0.38 1.91
CA SER A 108 1.38 -0.34 1.01
C SER A 108 1.14 1.07 0.46
N GLN A 109 0.57 1.15 -0.74
CA GLN A 109 0.10 2.41 -1.30
C GLN A 109 -1.16 2.85 -0.54
N SER A 110 -1.06 3.91 0.23
CA SER A 110 -2.15 4.45 1.06
C SER A 110 -1.75 5.81 1.60
N ILE A 111 -2.74 6.63 1.99
CA ILE A 111 -2.51 7.88 2.72
C ILE A 111 -1.85 7.67 4.10
N GLY A 112 -1.87 6.43 4.60
CA GLY A 112 -1.13 5.96 5.77
C GLY A 112 0.37 5.76 5.57
N LEU A 113 0.89 5.74 4.33
CA LEU A 113 2.32 5.57 4.02
C LEU A 113 3.11 6.81 4.44
N LEU A 114 4.14 6.62 5.28
CA LEU A 114 4.91 7.72 5.87
C LEU A 114 6.05 8.19 4.96
N ASP A 115 6.14 9.51 4.76
CA ASP A 115 7.18 10.20 3.98
C ASP A 115 7.48 9.57 2.60
N PRO A 116 6.46 9.36 1.74
CA PRO A 116 6.63 8.67 0.47
C PRO A 116 7.58 9.39 -0.53
N ALA A 117 7.90 10.66 -0.27
CA ALA A 117 8.80 11.47 -1.10
C ALA A 117 10.15 11.76 -0.42
N ASN A 118 10.43 11.17 0.74
CA ASN A 118 11.67 11.34 1.50
C ASN A 118 12.01 12.83 1.82
N VAL A 119 11.01 13.66 2.14
CA VAL A 119 11.20 15.10 2.42
C VAL A 119 12.03 15.32 3.69
N VAL A 120 11.98 14.40 4.65
CA VAL A 120 12.80 14.46 5.87
C VAL A 120 14.28 14.28 5.50
N SER A 121 14.58 13.30 4.65
CA SER A 121 15.93 13.06 4.14
C SER A 121 16.44 14.23 3.31
N ALA A 122 15.56 14.89 2.54
CA ALA A 122 15.91 16.09 1.78
C ALA A 122 16.39 17.23 2.67
N VAL A 123 15.70 17.50 3.80
CA VAL A 123 16.14 18.53 4.78
C VAL A 123 17.42 18.10 5.52
N ASN A 124 17.46 16.87 6.04
CA ASN A 124 18.60 16.36 6.82
C ASN A 124 19.90 16.29 6.02
N ARG A 125 19.83 16.20 4.69
CA ARG A 125 21.00 16.27 3.81
C ARG A 125 21.78 17.58 3.96
N PHE A 126 21.10 18.70 4.22
CA PHE A 126 21.72 20.02 4.31
C PHE A 126 21.99 20.44 5.76
N GLU A 127 21.09 20.09 6.68
CA GLU A 127 21.16 20.54 8.09
C GLU A 127 21.92 19.58 9.00
N GLY A 128 22.15 18.34 8.54
CA GLY A 128 22.83 17.30 9.28
C GLY A 128 21.90 16.16 9.72
N PRO A 129 22.48 15.02 10.09
CA PRO A 129 21.71 13.85 10.51
C PRO A 129 20.88 14.19 11.75
N ASN A 130 19.61 13.79 11.73
CA ASN A 130 18.64 13.98 12.82
C ASN A 130 18.22 15.44 13.11
N ALA A 131 18.51 16.39 12.21
CA ALA A 131 17.99 17.75 12.33
C ALA A 131 16.44 17.74 12.38
N VAL A 132 15.82 16.93 11.51
CA VAL A 132 14.40 16.58 11.52
C VAL A 132 14.26 15.09 11.84
N VAL A 133 13.39 14.75 12.79
CA VAL A 133 13.07 13.37 13.16
C VAL A 133 12.03 12.80 12.19
N PRO A 134 12.28 11.65 11.54
CA PRO A 134 11.31 11.01 10.65
C PRO A 134 10.00 10.65 11.36
N LEU A 135 8.91 10.61 10.59
CA LEU A 135 7.61 10.15 11.08
C LEU A 135 7.69 8.66 11.47
N ASP A 136 7.07 8.27 12.59
CA ASP A 136 7.20 6.90 13.12
C ASP A 136 5.91 6.06 12.99
N ASN A 137 4.73 6.67 13.14
CA ASN A 137 3.44 6.00 12.96
C ASN A 137 2.42 6.97 12.34
N ASN A 138 1.42 6.46 11.64
CA ASN A 138 0.33 7.25 11.08
C ASN A 138 -1.02 6.70 11.55
N LEU A 139 -1.97 7.59 11.80
CA LEU A 139 -3.37 7.22 12.03
C LEU A 139 -4.20 7.73 10.84
N GLU A 140 -4.78 6.79 10.13
CA GLU A 140 -5.82 7.05 9.14
C GLU A 140 -7.18 6.75 9.76
N LEU A 141 -8.13 7.66 9.57
CA LEU A 141 -9.54 7.48 9.88
C LEU A 141 -10.33 7.51 8.58
N PHE A 142 -11.26 6.59 8.44
CA PHE A 142 -12.07 6.51 7.23
C PHE A 142 -13.52 6.13 7.53
N GLY A 143 -14.38 6.32 6.54
CA GLY A 143 -15.75 5.88 6.59
C GLY A 143 -16.36 5.73 5.22
N SER A 144 -17.43 4.94 5.15
CA SER A 144 -18.21 4.74 3.95
C SER A 144 -19.69 5.02 4.18
N TYR A 145 -20.34 5.46 3.10
CA TYR A 145 -21.75 5.77 3.05
C TYR A 145 -22.40 5.04 1.87
N GLN A 146 -23.38 4.19 2.17
CA GLN A 146 -24.02 3.36 1.17
C GLN A 146 -25.37 3.92 0.70
N LEU A 147 -25.52 3.96 -0.62
CA LEU A 147 -26.65 4.49 -1.37
C LEU A 147 -27.12 3.47 -2.42
N ASN A 148 -27.92 2.48 -2.03
CA ASN A 148 -28.44 1.45 -2.93
C ASN A 148 -27.31 0.81 -3.79
N LYS A 149 -27.20 1.20 -5.06
CA LYS A 149 -26.19 0.76 -6.04
C LYS A 149 -24.83 1.47 -5.95
N MET A 150 -24.68 2.43 -5.05
CA MET A 150 -23.48 3.26 -4.93
C MET A 150 -22.95 3.22 -3.49
N VAL A 151 -21.65 3.16 -3.32
CA VAL A 151 -20.96 3.32 -2.03
C VAL A 151 -19.91 4.40 -2.19
N LEU A 152 -19.96 5.40 -1.32
CA LEU A 152 -18.95 6.46 -1.23
C LEU A 152 -18.06 6.17 -0.03
N GLY A 153 -16.78 6.50 -0.15
CA GLY A 153 -15.80 6.38 0.92
C GLY A 153 -14.95 7.64 1.02
N LEU A 154 -14.59 8.02 2.24
CA LEU A 154 -13.66 9.11 2.52
C LEU A 154 -12.73 8.70 3.65
N GLY A 155 -11.47 9.11 3.57
CA GLY A 155 -10.50 8.94 4.64
C GLY A 155 -9.52 10.11 4.75
N VAL A 156 -8.95 10.24 5.93
CA VAL A 156 -8.02 11.29 6.32
C VAL A 156 -6.92 10.69 7.18
N ALA A 157 -5.67 11.10 6.93
CA ALA A 157 -4.52 10.67 7.71
C ALA A 157 -3.70 11.87 8.17
N TYR A 158 -3.12 11.78 9.37
CA TYR A 158 -2.21 12.80 9.88
C TYR A 158 -1.11 12.20 10.74
N ALA A 159 0.13 12.56 10.43
CA ALA A 159 1.30 12.25 11.24
C ALA A 159 2.15 13.50 11.43
N SER A 160 2.81 13.63 12.58
CA SER A 160 3.77 14.69 12.82
C SER A 160 4.82 14.30 13.85
N THR A 161 5.99 14.93 13.74
CA THR A 161 7.09 14.85 14.70
C THR A 161 7.68 16.23 14.92
N ILE A 162 8.19 16.46 16.12
CA ILE A 162 8.90 17.69 16.49
C ILE A 162 10.13 17.28 17.29
N ASN A 163 11.27 17.86 16.93
CA ASN A 163 12.54 17.79 17.64
C ASN A 163 12.97 19.22 17.95
N ARG A 164 12.98 19.59 19.24
CA ARG A 164 13.28 20.96 19.67
C ARG A 164 14.41 20.94 20.68
N SER A 165 15.45 21.75 20.43
CA SER A 165 16.47 22.05 21.44
C SER A 165 16.18 23.41 22.06
N THR A 166 16.30 23.51 23.39
CA THR A 166 16.18 24.79 24.11
C THR A 166 17.35 24.92 25.06
N PRO A 167 18.50 25.48 24.61
CA PRO A 167 19.69 25.58 25.44
C PRO A 167 19.50 26.57 26.59
N ALA A 168 20.21 26.35 27.70
CA ALA A 168 20.16 27.22 28.89
C ALA A 168 20.61 28.68 28.60
N SER A 169 21.42 28.86 27.57
CA SER A 169 21.82 30.16 27.01
C SER A 169 21.90 30.04 25.49
N GLY A 170 21.28 30.96 24.76
CA GLY A 170 21.27 30.98 23.28
C GLY A 170 19.87 30.92 22.67
N ILE A 171 19.80 30.74 21.36
CA ILE A 171 18.55 30.55 20.62
C ILE A 171 18.44 29.06 20.26
N GLY A 172 17.32 28.43 20.58
CA GLY A 172 17.05 27.03 20.30
C GLY A 172 16.78 26.75 18.82
N ASP A 173 16.87 25.49 18.42
CA ASP A 173 16.51 25.01 17.09
C ASP A 173 15.24 24.14 17.15
N GLU A 174 14.60 23.99 16.00
CA GLU A 174 13.41 23.16 15.84
C GLU A 174 13.40 22.46 14.48
N GLY A 175 13.41 21.13 14.50
CA GLY A 175 13.07 20.29 13.36
C GLY A 175 11.66 19.74 13.50
N SER A 176 10.87 19.79 12.43
CA SER A 176 9.52 19.23 12.41
C SER A 176 9.25 18.52 11.09
N ALA A 177 8.57 17.39 11.13
CA ALA A 177 7.98 16.76 9.94
C ALA A 177 6.47 16.63 10.15
N SER A 178 5.70 16.73 9.08
CA SER A 178 4.28 16.44 9.10
C SER A 178 3.80 15.89 7.77
N GLN A 179 2.75 15.09 7.82
CA GLN A 179 2.08 14.58 6.64
C GLN A 179 0.59 14.66 6.86
N PHE A 180 -0.11 15.22 5.88
CA PHE A 180 -1.56 15.19 5.79
C PHE A 180 -1.96 14.39 4.55
N GLY A 181 -2.94 13.50 4.69
CA GLY A 181 -3.44 12.68 3.59
C GLY A 181 -4.96 12.69 3.52
N LEU A 182 -5.49 12.63 2.31
CA LEU A 182 -6.92 12.51 2.00
C LEU A 182 -7.12 11.44 0.94
N ASN A 183 -8.04 10.51 1.14
CA ASN A 183 -8.49 9.60 0.08
C ASN A 183 -10.02 9.62 -0.04
N ALA A 184 -10.48 9.35 -1.26
CA ALA A 184 -11.88 9.23 -1.58
C ALA A 184 -12.07 8.00 -2.46
N GLY A 185 -13.19 7.30 -2.25
CA GLY A 185 -13.51 6.06 -2.93
C GLY A 185 -14.96 6.02 -3.40
N LEU A 186 -15.19 5.34 -4.52
CA LEU A 186 -16.50 5.07 -5.10
C LEU A 186 -16.55 3.60 -5.51
N ILE A 187 -17.65 2.93 -5.18
CA ILE A 187 -18.03 1.65 -5.76
C ILE A 187 -19.45 1.80 -6.31
N LEU A 188 -19.65 1.47 -7.58
CA LEU A 188 -20.91 1.66 -8.31
C LEU A 188 -21.32 0.38 -9.03
N GLU A 189 -22.48 -0.16 -8.69
CA GLU A 189 -23.19 -1.16 -9.49
C GLU A 189 -23.90 -0.45 -10.64
N VAL A 190 -23.25 -0.42 -11.81
CA VAL A 190 -23.81 0.18 -13.03
C VAL A 190 -25.02 -0.64 -13.49
N ASN A 191 -24.88 -1.96 -13.46
CA ASN A 191 -25.94 -2.94 -13.69
C ASN A 191 -25.54 -4.29 -13.06
N LYS A 192 -26.41 -5.31 -13.14
CA LYS A 192 -26.18 -6.64 -12.56
C LYS A 192 -24.86 -7.33 -12.99
N ASP A 193 -24.35 -6.97 -14.16
CA ASP A 193 -23.18 -7.59 -14.79
C ASP A 193 -21.94 -6.67 -14.73
N LEU A 194 -22.05 -5.43 -14.23
CA LEU A 194 -20.97 -4.46 -14.25
C LEU A 194 -20.92 -3.64 -12.96
N ASP A 195 -19.85 -3.86 -12.22
CA ASP A 195 -19.47 -3.06 -11.06
C ASP A 195 -18.22 -2.22 -11.41
N VAL A 196 -18.11 -1.01 -10.89
CA VAL A 196 -16.95 -0.11 -11.08
C VAL A 196 -16.47 0.36 -9.72
N ASP A 197 -15.16 0.33 -9.49
CA ASP A 197 -14.54 1.04 -8.39
C ASP A 197 -13.58 2.11 -8.89
N VAL A 198 -13.51 3.21 -8.15
CA VAL A 198 -12.61 4.33 -8.41
C VAL A 198 -12.16 4.87 -7.07
N ASP A 199 -10.88 5.18 -6.92
CA ASP A 199 -10.36 5.93 -5.79
C ASP A 199 -9.33 6.96 -6.20
N ALA A 200 -9.15 7.95 -5.32
CA ALA A 200 -8.16 8.98 -5.47
C ALA A 200 -7.57 9.33 -4.10
N SER A 201 -6.26 9.51 -4.04
CA SER A 201 -5.51 9.85 -2.84
C SER A 201 -4.64 11.09 -3.07
N LEU A 202 -4.60 11.97 -2.08
CA LEU A 202 -3.73 13.12 -2.00
C LEU A 202 -2.87 13.03 -0.73
N ILE A 203 -1.56 13.22 -0.84
CA ILE A 203 -0.64 13.19 0.30
C ILE A 203 0.28 14.41 0.24
N PHE A 204 0.41 15.10 1.38
CA PHE A 204 1.19 16.33 1.54
C PHE A 204 2.26 16.16 2.62
N PRO A 205 3.35 15.44 2.36
CA PRO A 205 4.47 15.37 3.28
C PRO A 205 5.24 16.70 3.29
N SER A 206 5.68 17.12 4.46
CA SER A 206 6.51 18.31 4.66
C SER A 206 7.52 18.09 5.78
N ALA A 207 8.69 18.71 5.62
CA ALA A 207 9.72 18.78 6.64
C ALA A 207 10.26 20.21 6.74
N THR A 208 10.62 20.63 7.93
CA THR A 208 11.16 21.96 8.22
C THR A 208 12.23 21.84 9.29
N TYR A 209 13.34 22.56 9.11
CA TYR A 209 14.30 22.84 10.15
C TYR A 209 14.47 24.36 10.29
N ALA A 210 14.23 24.86 11.50
CA ALA A 210 14.41 26.24 11.90
C ALA A 210 15.60 26.31 12.86
N PRO A 211 16.79 26.72 12.38
CA PRO A 211 17.94 26.87 13.25
C PRO A 211 17.75 28.07 14.20
N GLY A 212 18.40 28.05 15.35
CA GLY A 212 18.36 29.19 16.29
C GLY A 212 18.95 30.48 15.71
N ALA A 213 19.84 30.38 14.74
CA ALA A 213 20.30 31.51 13.93
C ALA A 213 20.50 31.05 12.48
N GLY A 214 20.09 31.88 11.52
CA GLY A 214 20.19 31.59 10.09
C GLY A 214 18.84 31.46 9.41
N SER A 215 18.86 30.91 8.20
CA SER A 215 17.67 30.71 7.38
C SER A 215 17.02 29.37 7.67
N LYS A 216 15.69 29.32 7.58
CA LYS A 216 14.92 28.08 7.63
C LYS A 216 15.21 27.24 6.38
N THR A 217 15.19 25.93 6.55
CA THR A 217 15.20 24.95 5.47
C THR A 217 13.90 24.17 5.48
N SER A 218 13.25 24.02 4.34
CA SER A 218 11.99 23.28 4.25
C SER A 218 11.82 22.54 2.94
N ALA A 219 11.29 21.33 3.02
CA ALA A 219 10.94 20.52 1.87
C ALA A 219 9.45 20.15 1.95
N SER A 220 8.77 20.10 0.80
CA SER A 220 7.39 19.64 0.72
C SER A 220 7.09 19.00 -0.62
N ASN A 221 6.21 17.99 -0.61
CA ASN A 221 5.71 17.38 -1.84
C ASN A 221 4.18 17.34 -1.83
N THR A 222 3.63 17.21 -3.04
CA THR A 222 2.24 16.82 -3.28
C THR A 222 2.27 15.53 -4.07
N LEU A 223 1.57 14.52 -3.56
CA LEU A 223 1.34 13.25 -4.24
C LEU A 223 -0.13 13.15 -4.58
N LEU A 224 -0.44 12.79 -5.82
CA LEU A 224 -1.77 12.43 -6.29
C LEU A 224 -1.71 11.01 -6.83
N MET A 225 -2.64 10.16 -6.41
CA MET A 225 -2.84 8.81 -6.95
C MET A 225 -4.32 8.65 -7.31
N VAL A 226 -4.60 7.97 -8.42
CA VAL A 226 -5.95 7.65 -8.88
C VAL A 226 -5.94 6.24 -9.44
N ASP A 227 -6.86 5.42 -8.96
CA ASP A 227 -7.00 4.03 -9.37
C ASP A 227 -8.46 3.77 -9.76
N ALA A 228 -8.67 2.94 -10.78
CA ALA A 228 -10.00 2.53 -11.19
C ALA A 228 -10.00 1.12 -11.78
N ARG A 229 -11.01 0.33 -11.40
CA ARG A 229 -11.27 -1.00 -11.96
C ARG A 229 -12.73 -1.14 -12.36
N ALA A 230 -12.99 -1.96 -13.36
CA ALA A 230 -14.34 -2.41 -13.66
C ALA A 230 -14.41 -3.93 -13.57
N PHE A 231 -15.51 -4.48 -13.07
CA PHE A 231 -15.72 -5.91 -12.91
C PHE A 231 -16.90 -6.33 -13.79
N TYR A 232 -16.60 -6.75 -15.02
CA TYR A 232 -17.59 -7.13 -16.01
C TYR A 232 -17.83 -8.65 -16.02
N LYS A 233 -18.99 -9.08 -15.53
CA LYS A 233 -19.40 -10.49 -15.42
C LYS A 233 -19.82 -10.99 -16.80
N ILE A 234 -18.89 -11.64 -17.51
CA ILE A 234 -19.15 -12.27 -18.82
C ILE A 234 -20.04 -13.50 -18.64
N THR A 235 -19.75 -14.29 -17.60
CA THR A 235 -20.55 -15.45 -17.20
C THR A 235 -20.64 -15.49 -15.67
N PRO A 236 -21.50 -16.34 -15.07
CA PRO A 236 -21.53 -16.50 -13.60
C PRO A 236 -20.19 -16.94 -12.99
N LYS A 237 -19.24 -17.43 -13.79
CA LYS A 237 -17.92 -17.92 -13.36
C LYS A 237 -16.76 -17.05 -13.81
N ILE A 238 -16.98 -16.11 -14.74
CA ILE A 238 -15.90 -15.36 -15.41
C ILE A 238 -16.22 -13.87 -15.34
N THR A 239 -15.32 -13.12 -14.72
CA THR A 239 -15.34 -11.65 -14.65
C THR A 239 -14.09 -11.10 -15.33
N LEU A 240 -14.27 -10.20 -16.29
CA LEU A 240 -13.20 -9.42 -16.90
C LEU A 240 -12.95 -8.17 -16.05
N VAL A 241 -11.68 -7.88 -15.78
CA VAL A 241 -11.26 -6.78 -14.91
C VAL A 241 -10.26 -5.87 -15.64
N PRO A 242 -10.71 -4.89 -16.45
CA PRO A 242 -9.83 -3.81 -16.86
C PRO A 242 -9.52 -2.90 -15.66
N LEU A 243 -8.30 -2.38 -15.63
CA LEU A 243 -7.85 -1.41 -14.64
C LEU A 243 -7.02 -0.30 -15.27
N VAL A 244 -7.01 0.85 -14.60
CA VAL A 244 -6.11 1.97 -14.87
C VAL A 244 -5.64 2.55 -13.54
N ASN A 245 -4.38 2.94 -13.49
CA ASN A 245 -3.82 3.69 -12.38
C ASN A 245 -3.00 4.88 -12.90
N PHE A 246 -3.00 5.95 -12.13
CA PHE A 246 -2.24 7.16 -12.41
C PHE A 246 -1.67 7.70 -11.10
N GLY A 247 -0.42 8.12 -11.12
CA GLY A 247 0.22 8.74 -9.97
C GLY A 247 1.12 9.88 -10.38
N THR A 248 1.21 10.92 -9.56
CA THR A 248 2.22 11.97 -9.72
C THR A 248 2.74 12.45 -8.38
N VAL A 249 4.02 12.79 -8.35
CA VAL A 249 4.72 13.37 -7.20
C VAL A 249 5.48 14.59 -7.69
N SER A 250 5.32 15.72 -7.02
CA SER A 250 6.11 16.93 -7.26
C SER A 250 6.33 17.66 -5.94
N GLY A 251 7.37 18.49 -5.85
CA GLY A 251 7.72 19.15 -4.61
C GLY A 251 8.79 20.20 -4.76
N THR A 252 9.06 20.89 -3.66
CA THR A 252 10.03 21.99 -3.59
C THR A 252 10.87 21.88 -2.32
N LEU A 253 12.10 22.39 -2.41
CA LEU A 253 13.06 22.57 -1.34
C LEU A 253 13.47 24.04 -1.29
N ASP A 254 13.23 24.68 -0.15
CA ASP A 254 13.80 25.97 0.21
C ASP A 254 15.01 25.74 1.13
N PHE A 255 16.18 26.19 0.70
CA PHE A 255 17.41 26.18 1.47
C PHE A 255 18.11 27.53 1.35
N ASN A 256 18.41 28.18 2.48
CA ASN A 256 19.03 29.50 2.52
C ASN A 256 18.28 30.58 1.70
N GLY A 257 16.94 30.51 1.66
CA GLY A 257 16.09 31.45 0.93
C GLY A 257 16.13 31.28 -0.58
N ARG A 258 16.62 30.12 -1.06
CA ARG A 258 16.59 29.72 -2.46
C ARG A 258 15.63 28.56 -2.60
N ASN A 259 14.62 28.74 -3.44
CA ASN A 259 13.70 27.68 -3.82
C ASN A 259 14.26 26.87 -4.99
N SER A 260 14.15 25.55 -4.90
CA SER A 260 14.52 24.59 -5.93
C SER A 260 13.49 23.49 -6.00
N ASP A 261 13.29 22.92 -7.18
CA ASP A 261 12.39 21.78 -7.34
C ASP A 261 13.01 20.52 -6.72
N LEU A 262 12.17 19.67 -6.14
CA LEU A 262 12.54 18.30 -5.80
C LEU A 262 12.31 17.38 -7.00
N PRO A 263 12.94 16.19 -7.03
CA PRO A 263 12.63 15.20 -8.05
C PRO A 263 11.12 14.96 -8.15
N SER A 264 10.62 14.92 -9.38
CA SER A 264 9.21 14.67 -9.68
C SER A 264 9.04 13.31 -10.34
N SER A 265 7.88 12.69 -10.17
CA SER A 265 7.58 11.40 -10.79
C SER A 265 6.16 11.39 -11.34
N THR A 266 5.95 10.62 -12.40
CA THR A 266 4.65 10.30 -12.97
C THR A 266 4.59 8.81 -13.25
N MET A 267 3.47 8.18 -12.87
CA MET A 267 3.16 6.78 -13.09
C MET A 267 1.86 6.66 -13.86
N LEU A 268 1.81 5.75 -14.82
CA LEU A 268 0.61 5.35 -15.55
C LEU A 268 0.63 3.83 -15.70
N GLY A 269 -0.45 3.18 -15.30
CA GLY A 269 -0.65 1.75 -15.47
C GLY A 269 -2.00 1.47 -16.12
N VAL A 270 -2.03 0.47 -17.00
CA VAL A 270 -3.26 -0.04 -17.62
C VAL A 270 -3.17 -1.55 -17.66
N GLY A 271 -4.22 -2.23 -17.25
CA GLY A 271 -4.24 -3.69 -17.23
C GLY A 271 -5.58 -4.25 -17.62
N VAL A 272 -5.57 -5.53 -18.01
CA VAL A 272 -6.79 -6.30 -18.19
C VAL A 272 -6.56 -7.71 -17.68
N GLY A 273 -7.41 -8.15 -16.77
CA GLY A 273 -7.34 -9.48 -16.18
C GLY A 273 -8.67 -10.21 -16.22
N VAL A 274 -8.62 -11.48 -15.88
CA VAL A 274 -9.79 -12.33 -15.73
C VAL A 274 -9.78 -12.94 -14.35
N ASN A 275 -10.93 -12.91 -13.69
CA ASN A 275 -11.24 -13.72 -12.53
C ASN A 275 -12.17 -14.87 -12.94
N TYR A 276 -11.69 -16.09 -12.80
CA TYR A 276 -12.46 -17.30 -12.95
C TYR A 276 -12.71 -17.91 -11.57
N ARG A 277 -13.98 -18.07 -11.19
CA ARG A 277 -14.38 -18.69 -9.92
C ARG A 277 -15.35 -19.84 -10.16
N GLN A 278 -15.04 -21.01 -9.63
CA GLN A 278 -15.90 -22.17 -9.66
C GLN A 278 -15.77 -22.98 -8.37
N GLY A 279 -16.82 -22.97 -7.55
CA GLY A 279 -16.80 -23.61 -6.22
C GLY A 279 -15.66 -23.05 -5.37
N ASP A 280 -14.84 -23.95 -4.84
CA ASP A 280 -13.70 -23.66 -3.98
C ASP A 280 -12.44 -23.16 -4.71
N PHE A 281 -12.53 -22.96 -6.02
CA PHE A 281 -11.39 -22.53 -6.84
C PHE A 281 -11.58 -21.12 -7.39
N LEU A 282 -10.53 -20.30 -7.24
CA LEU A 282 -10.31 -19.02 -7.89
C LEU A 282 -9.02 -19.07 -8.71
N LEU A 283 -9.11 -18.61 -9.97
CA LEU A 283 -7.97 -18.24 -10.80
C LEU A 283 -8.14 -16.79 -11.20
N ALA A 284 -7.11 -15.97 -11.01
CA ALA A 284 -7.11 -14.57 -11.36
C ALA A 284 -5.83 -14.23 -12.12
N GLY A 285 -5.90 -13.33 -13.10
CA GLY A 285 -4.68 -12.83 -13.72
C GLY A 285 -4.85 -12.22 -15.09
N GLY A 286 -3.77 -11.60 -15.58
CA GLY A 286 -3.73 -10.97 -16.89
C GLY A 286 -2.47 -10.12 -17.09
N PRO A 287 -2.28 -9.57 -18.30
CA PRO A 287 -1.20 -8.64 -18.57
C PRO A 287 -1.57 -7.23 -18.14
N SER A 288 -0.54 -6.47 -17.78
CA SER A 288 -0.56 -5.05 -17.57
C SER A 288 0.58 -4.37 -18.30
N PHE A 289 0.39 -3.09 -18.52
CA PHE A 289 1.33 -2.11 -19.01
C PHE A 289 1.57 -1.12 -17.89
N ASN A 290 2.83 -0.76 -17.62
CA ASN A 290 3.18 0.28 -16.67
C ASN A 290 4.26 1.19 -17.25
N TYR A 291 4.12 2.49 -17.03
CA TYR A 291 5.12 3.50 -17.35
C TYR A 291 5.38 4.34 -16.11
N THR A 292 6.65 4.53 -15.79
CA THR A 292 7.09 5.42 -14.73
C THR A 292 8.16 6.35 -15.29
N SER A 293 8.02 7.64 -15.03
CA SER A 293 9.01 8.66 -15.36
C SER A 293 9.42 9.39 -14.09
N THR A 294 10.70 9.71 -13.95
CA THR A 294 11.24 10.54 -12.89
C THR A 294 12.11 11.62 -13.50
N THR A 295 11.84 12.87 -13.13
CA THR A 295 12.63 14.02 -13.57
C THR A 295 13.43 14.56 -12.39
N ASN A 296 14.76 14.56 -12.52
CA ASN A 296 15.65 15.29 -11.64
C ASN A 296 15.86 16.70 -12.21
N PRO A 297 15.54 17.76 -11.46
CA PRO A 297 15.64 19.12 -11.98
C PRO A 297 17.10 19.53 -12.22
N SER A 298 17.30 20.43 -13.18
CA SER A 298 18.62 20.99 -13.47
C SER A 298 19.17 21.80 -12.29
N ILE A 299 20.48 21.76 -12.09
CA ILE A 299 21.19 22.63 -11.16
C ILE A 299 22.04 23.61 -11.99
N PRO A 300 21.75 24.92 -11.97
CA PRO A 300 22.45 25.90 -12.80
C PRO A 300 23.97 25.84 -12.65
N ASN A 301 24.69 25.73 -13.78
CA ASN A 301 26.15 25.59 -13.86
C ASN A 301 26.73 24.32 -13.21
N VAL A 302 25.89 23.32 -12.90
CA VAL A 302 26.32 22.06 -12.28
C VAL A 302 25.82 20.85 -13.08
N SER A 303 24.52 20.78 -13.37
CA SER A 303 23.91 19.64 -14.07
C SER A 303 22.66 20.02 -14.85
N ALA A 304 22.49 19.43 -16.03
CA ALA A 304 21.26 19.51 -16.80
C ALA A 304 20.10 18.79 -16.08
N GLU A 305 18.88 19.02 -16.57
CA GLU A 305 17.71 18.23 -16.16
C GLU A 305 17.86 16.80 -16.71
N GLU A 306 17.55 15.80 -15.87
CA GLU A 306 17.63 14.38 -16.24
C GLU A 306 16.24 13.76 -16.19
N ALA A 307 15.84 13.08 -17.26
CA ALA A 307 14.59 12.34 -17.34
C ALA A 307 14.87 10.83 -17.43
N ASN A 308 14.55 10.11 -16.36
CA ASN A 308 14.65 8.66 -16.27
C ASN A 308 13.27 8.05 -16.48
N SER A 309 13.17 6.94 -17.21
CA SER A 309 11.88 6.25 -17.35
C SER A 309 12.02 4.75 -17.42
N THR A 310 11.00 4.06 -16.92
CA THR A 310 10.85 2.61 -17.02
C THR A 310 9.52 2.32 -17.71
N PHE A 311 9.60 1.60 -18.83
CA PHE A 311 8.46 1.07 -19.55
C PHE A 311 8.38 -0.44 -19.29
N THR A 312 7.26 -0.92 -18.78
CA THR A 312 7.05 -2.35 -18.48
C THR A 312 5.92 -2.91 -19.31
N PHE A 313 6.22 -3.83 -20.23
CA PHE A 313 5.23 -4.61 -20.95
C PHE A 313 5.84 -5.86 -21.62
N PRO A 314 5.17 -7.02 -21.54
CA PRO A 314 4.02 -7.29 -20.68
C PRO A 314 4.46 -7.42 -19.21
N ALA A 315 3.61 -7.01 -18.26
CA ALA A 315 3.70 -7.39 -16.86
C ALA A 315 2.54 -8.34 -16.52
N TRP A 316 2.86 -9.61 -16.30
CA TRP A 316 1.90 -10.66 -15.97
C TRP A 316 1.79 -10.81 -14.46
N ASN A 317 0.56 -10.87 -13.97
CA ASN A 317 0.24 -11.33 -12.62
C ASN A 317 -0.76 -12.48 -12.77
N LEU A 318 -0.40 -13.65 -12.28
CA LEU A 318 -1.26 -14.83 -12.21
C LEU A 318 -1.38 -15.25 -10.76
N GLY A 319 -2.58 -15.57 -10.31
CA GLY A 319 -2.88 -15.97 -8.94
C GLY A 319 -3.94 -17.06 -8.94
N ALA A 320 -3.79 -18.04 -8.07
CA ALA A 320 -4.71 -19.13 -7.93
C ALA A 320 -4.91 -19.46 -6.44
N GLU A 321 -6.15 -19.65 -6.03
CA GLU A 321 -6.57 -19.91 -4.65
C GLU A 321 -7.55 -21.09 -4.63
N TRP A 322 -7.27 -22.07 -3.78
CA TRP A 322 -8.09 -23.27 -3.62
C TRP A 322 -8.38 -23.53 -2.15
N ASN A 323 -9.66 -23.67 -1.78
CA ASN A 323 -10.03 -24.23 -0.48
C ASN A 323 -9.81 -25.75 -0.56
N LEU A 324 -8.73 -26.23 0.05
CA LEU A 324 -8.43 -27.67 0.10
C LEU A 324 -9.35 -28.39 1.09
N THR A 325 -9.73 -27.68 2.15
CA THR A 325 -10.72 -28.08 3.17
C THR A 325 -11.42 -26.81 3.68
N ASP A 326 -12.45 -26.96 4.50
CA ASP A 326 -13.18 -25.83 5.11
C ASP A 326 -12.30 -24.89 5.95
N TRP A 327 -11.13 -25.37 6.42
CA TRP A 327 -10.22 -24.59 7.26
C TRP A 327 -8.85 -24.32 6.62
N LEU A 328 -8.54 -24.92 5.47
CA LEU A 328 -7.22 -24.82 4.83
C LEU A 328 -7.34 -24.37 3.37
N ILE A 329 -6.67 -23.27 3.06
CA ILE A 329 -6.60 -22.66 1.74
C ILE A 329 -5.16 -22.73 1.23
N ALA A 330 -4.97 -23.15 -0.02
CA ALA A 330 -3.69 -23.10 -0.70
C ALA A 330 -3.70 -22.01 -1.78
N ARG A 331 -2.55 -21.34 -1.94
CA ARG A 331 -2.37 -20.25 -2.90
C ARG A 331 -1.09 -20.40 -3.69
N PHE A 332 -1.16 -19.98 -4.95
CA PHE A 332 -0.04 -19.87 -5.86
C PHE A 332 -0.12 -18.54 -6.60
N GLY A 333 1.00 -17.84 -6.72
CA GLY A 333 1.15 -16.64 -7.52
C GLY A 333 2.31 -16.78 -8.48
N TYR A 334 2.25 -16.10 -9.61
CA TYR A 334 3.34 -16.00 -10.57
C TYR A 334 3.36 -14.62 -11.21
N VAL A 335 4.52 -13.97 -11.16
CA VAL A 335 4.76 -12.66 -11.76
C VAL A 335 5.87 -12.78 -12.80
N ALA A 336 5.66 -12.17 -13.97
CA ALA A 336 6.68 -12.09 -15.03
C ALA A 336 6.57 -10.77 -15.78
N SER A 337 7.68 -10.08 -15.99
CA SER A 337 7.72 -8.74 -16.59
C SER A 337 8.88 -8.55 -17.55
N THR A 338 8.67 -7.74 -18.59
CA THR A 338 9.73 -7.21 -19.45
C THR A 338 9.77 -5.70 -19.32
N THR A 339 10.95 -5.16 -19.05
CA THR A 339 11.19 -3.74 -18.76
C THR A 339 12.15 -3.16 -19.78
N ASN A 340 11.90 -1.93 -20.20
CA ASN A 340 12.82 -1.10 -20.95
C ASN A 340 13.07 0.16 -20.13
N ASP A 341 14.28 0.24 -19.59
CA ASP A 341 14.73 1.32 -18.75
C ASP A 341 15.54 2.32 -19.58
N THR A 342 15.28 3.60 -19.35
CA THR A 342 16.04 4.73 -19.89
C THR A 342 16.59 5.52 -18.71
N TRP A 343 17.90 5.69 -18.65
CA TRP A 343 18.58 6.55 -17.69
C TRP A 343 19.31 7.68 -18.41
N GLN A 344 19.19 8.88 -17.88
CA GLN A 344 19.97 10.03 -18.31
C GLN A 344 20.95 10.41 -17.21
N ASN A 345 22.19 10.69 -17.60
CA ASN A 345 23.21 11.25 -16.71
C ASN A 345 23.65 12.60 -17.26
N ALA A 346 23.71 13.62 -16.41
CA ALA A 346 24.26 14.92 -16.80
C ALA A 346 25.76 14.82 -17.14
N VAL A 347 26.13 15.27 -18.33
CA VAL A 347 27.51 15.44 -18.78
C VAL A 347 27.97 16.88 -18.56
N SER A 348 27.05 17.83 -18.68
CA SER A 348 27.23 19.24 -18.32
C SER A 348 25.92 19.82 -17.76
N ASP A 349 25.91 21.12 -17.49
CA ASP A 349 24.73 21.90 -17.12
C ASP A 349 23.68 22.03 -18.24
N THR A 350 24.01 21.62 -19.47
CA THR A 350 23.12 21.69 -20.64
C THR A 350 23.05 20.39 -21.44
N GLN A 351 23.83 19.37 -21.09
CA GLN A 351 23.94 18.11 -21.86
C GLN A 351 23.72 16.90 -20.98
N THR A 352 22.98 15.93 -21.50
CA THR A 352 22.78 14.61 -20.91
C THR A 352 23.25 13.51 -21.85
N GLU A 353 23.68 12.39 -21.28
CA GLU A 353 23.92 11.13 -21.98
C GLU A 353 22.82 10.14 -21.62
N GLU A 354 22.26 9.45 -22.63
CA GLU A 354 21.16 8.51 -22.46
C GLU A 354 21.64 7.06 -22.58
N TYR A 355 21.25 6.24 -21.62
CA TYR A 355 21.48 4.80 -21.58
C TYR A 355 20.14 4.07 -21.59
N LYS A 356 20.02 3.06 -22.47
CA LYS A 356 18.83 2.21 -22.56
C LYS A 356 19.18 0.76 -22.29
N ARG A 357 18.35 0.06 -21.51
CA ARG A 357 18.49 -1.36 -21.23
C ARG A 357 17.14 -2.05 -21.23
N THR A 358 17.08 -3.18 -21.90
CA THR A 358 15.99 -4.14 -21.70
C THR A 358 16.36 -5.12 -20.61
N SER A 359 15.48 -5.31 -19.64
CA SER A 359 15.63 -6.28 -18.56
C SER A 359 14.38 -7.15 -18.45
N PHE A 360 14.58 -8.38 -17.98
CA PHE A 360 13.49 -9.30 -17.62
C PHE A 360 13.42 -9.33 -16.09
N GLY A 361 12.22 -9.30 -15.53
CA GLY A 361 11.98 -8.82 -14.17
C GLY A 361 12.87 -9.45 -13.10
N VAL A 362 13.41 -8.57 -12.25
CA VAL A 362 14.38 -8.91 -11.20
C VAL A 362 13.69 -9.55 -9.99
N ASN A 363 12.38 -9.30 -9.82
CA ASN A 363 11.53 -9.86 -8.77
C ASN A 363 10.40 -10.74 -9.35
N ASP A 364 10.57 -11.22 -10.57
CA ASP A 364 9.68 -12.18 -11.19
C ASP A 364 9.85 -13.56 -10.54
N GLY A 365 8.77 -14.33 -10.45
CA GLY A 365 8.84 -15.64 -9.86
C GLY A 365 7.51 -16.17 -9.38
N ALA A 366 7.58 -17.34 -8.74
CA ALA A 366 6.45 -18.01 -8.15
C ALA A 366 6.38 -17.71 -6.64
N THR A 367 5.20 -17.33 -6.16
CA THR A 367 4.88 -17.23 -4.73
C THR A 367 3.95 -18.36 -4.33
N LEU A 368 4.07 -18.81 -3.08
CA LEU A 368 3.14 -19.75 -2.47
C LEU A 368 2.52 -19.14 -1.22
N GLY A 369 1.33 -19.60 -0.86
CA GLY A 369 0.67 -19.18 0.36
C GLY A 369 -0.23 -20.24 0.95
N ILE A 370 -0.47 -20.08 2.23
CA ILE A 370 -1.45 -20.85 2.99
C ILE A 370 -2.41 -19.91 3.69
N GLY A 371 -3.67 -20.30 3.78
CA GLY A 371 -4.68 -19.64 4.58
C GLY A 371 -5.29 -20.63 5.55
N LEU A 372 -5.45 -20.22 6.81
CA LEU A 372 -6.17 -20.97 7.82
C LEU A 372 -7.46 -20.21 8.16
N ARG A 373 -8.57 -20.95 8.29
CA ARG A 373 -9.89 -20.40 8.61
C ARG A 373 -10.48 -21.14 9.80
N PHE A 374 -10.84 -20.38 10.83
CA PHE A 374 -11.44 -20.90 12.06
C PHE A 374 -12.66 -20.04 12.43
N GLY A 375 -13.82 -20.40 11.89
CA GLY A 375 -15.01 -19.55 11.98
C GLY A 375 -14.76 -18.21 11.28
N GLN A 376 -14.92 -17.11 12.02
CA GLN A 376 -14.69 -15.76 11.48
C GLN A 376 -13.23 -15.30 11.56
N PHE A 377 -12.35 -16.09 12.16
CA PHE A 377 -10.92 -15.78 12.23
C PHE A 377 -10.19 -16.35 11.01
N GLY A 378 -9.39 -15.52 10.37
CA GLY A 378 -8.51 -15.86 9.25
C GLY A 378 -7.06 -15.57 9.58
N LEU A 379 -6.17 -16.48 9.21
CA LEU A 379 -4.73 -16.27 9.23
C LEU A 379 -4.18 -16.62 7.84
N ASP A 380 -3.53 -15.67 7.20
CA ASP A 380 -2.94 -15.85 5.88
C ASP A 380 -1.42 -15.68 5.97
N ALA A 381 -0.69 -16.56 5.27
CA ALA A 381 0.76 -16.49 5.25
C ALA A 381 1.32 -16.76 3.86
N THR A 382 2.32 -15.96 3.48
CA THR A 382 3.11 -16.17 2.26
C THR A 382 4.37 -16.95 2.61
N VAL A 383 4.69 -17.98 1.84
CA VAL A 383 5.94 -18.74 2.00
C VAL A 383 7.11 -17.90 1.49
N ASN A 384 8.23 -17.93 2.21
CA ASN A 384 9.45 -17.30 1.72
C ASN A 384 10.01 -18.05 0.50
N GLU A 385 10.08 -17.37 -0.64
CA GLU A 385 10.54 -17.96 -1.91
C GLU A 385 11.97 -18.51 -1.84
N GLU A 386 12.83 -17.98 -0.95
CA GLU A 386 14.17 -18.50 -0.74
C GLU A 386 14.17 -19.98 -0.34
N ILE A 387 13.15 -20.42 0.41
CA ILE A 387 13.02 -21.81 0.86
C ILE A 387 12.86 -22.75 -0.32
N LEU A 388 12.05 -22.35 -1.31
CA LEU A 388 11.82 -23.14 -2.51
C LEU A 388 13.11 -23.33 -3.30
N ARG A 389 14.04 -22.37 -3.25
CA ARG A 389 15.34 -22.40 -3.92
C ARG A 389 16.42 -23.14 -3.11
N GLN A 390 16.33 -23.15 -1.78
CA GLN A 390 17.36 -23.71 -0.90
C GLN A 390 17.21 -25.22 -0.63
N GLY A 391 16.08 -25.84 -1.00
CA GLY A 391 15.89 -27.29 -0.90
C GLY A 391 16.07 -27.83 0.52
N LEU A 392 16.91 -28.87 0.69
CA LEU A 392 17.14 -29.52 1.99
C LEU A 392 17.91 -28.67 3.00
N ASN A 393 18.56 -27.57 2.57
CA ASN A 393 19.27 -26.66 3.47
C ASN A 393 18.33 -25.95 4.47
N ASN A 394 17.02 -26.00 4.22
CA ASN A 394 16.01 -25.49 5.15
C ASN A 394 15.74 -26.44 6.34
N ILE A 395 16.12 -27.72 6.23
CA ILE A 395 15.99 -28.70 7.33
C ILE A 395 17.13 -28.43 8.32
N GLY A 396 16.91 -27.50 9.25
CA GLY A 396 17.91 -27.03 10.21
C GLY A 396 17.77 -25.57 10.65
N GLY A 397 16.81 -24.82 10.11
CA GLY A 397 16.46 -23.48 10.60
C GLY A 397 17.29 -22.33 10.02
N GLY A 398 17.90 -22.50 8.84
CA GLY A 398 18.77 -21.48 8.25
C GLY A 398 18.08 -20.18 7.81
N LYS A 399 16.76 -20.20 7.55
CA LYS A 399 15.96 -19.05 7.09
C LYS A 399 14.53 -19.09 7.61
N ALA A 400 13.88 -17.92 7.67
CA ALA A 400 12.49 -17.79 8.09
C ALA A 400 11.54 -18.46 7.08
N THR A 401 10.63 -19.32 7.59
CA THR A 401 9.72 -20.12 6.76
C THR A 401 8.68 -19.28 6.00
N LEU A 402 8.20 -18.23 6.64
CA LEU A 402 7.15 -17.37 6.13
C LEU A 402 7.72 -16.00 5.80
N ALA A 403 7.34 -15.47 4.63
CA ALA A 403 7.65 -14.12 4.23
C ALA A 403 6.71 -13.14 4.92
N TYR A 404 5.39 -13.32 4.82
CA TYR A 404 4.39 -12.40 5.40
C TYR A 404 3.35 -13.18 6.18
N ILE A 405 2.77 -12.55 7.21
CA ILE A 405 1.63 -13.06 7.96
C ILE A 405 0.61 -11.94 8.14
N SER A 406 -0.63 -12.20 7.74
CA SER A 406 -1.78 -11.33 7.95
C SER A 406 -2.82 -12.06 8.78
N ALA A 407 -3.51 -11.32 9.65
CA ALA A 407 -4.61 -11.84 10.44
C ALA A 407 -5.86 -11.00 10.22
N SER A 408 -7.01 -11.65 10.24
CA SER A 408 -8.30 -11.01 10.05
C SER A 408 -9.37 -11.63 10.95
N TYR A 409 -10.36 -10.84 11.37
CA TYR A 409 -11.48 -11.30 12.17
C TYR A 409 -12.75 -10.51 11.85
N ALA A 410 -13.81 -11.19 11.42
CA ALA A 410 -15.14 -10.61 11.27
C ALA A 410 -15.96 -10.83 12.55
N PHE A 411 -16.64 -9.80 13.07
CA PHE A 411 -17.35 -9.86 14.34
C PHE A 411 -18.82 -9.45 14.28
#